data_AF-A0A520JEJ2-F1
#
_entry.id   AF-A0A520JEJ2-F1
#
_cell.length_a   1.000
_cell.length_b   1.000
_cell.length_c   1.000
_cell.angle_alpha   90.00
_cell.angle_beta   90.00
_cell.angle_gamma   90.00
#
_symmetry.space_group_name_H-M   'P 1'
#
loop_
_entity.id
_entity.type
_entity.pdbx_description
1 polymer ?
#
loop_
_entity_poly.entity_id
_entity_poly.type
_entity_poly.pdbx_seq_one_letter_code
_entity_poly.pdbx_strand_id
1 'polypeptide(L)' 'MTGKFSGKTVLVTGSAGGLGRAYAEAFAREGAHLVLA' A
#
# COMPACT_ATOMS: atom_id res chain seq x y z
N MET A 1 -15.08 -5.79 6.84
CA MET A 1 -14.42 -4.48 7.01
C MET A 1 -14.14 -3.91 5.63
N THR A 2 -14.62 -2.72 5.32
CA THR A 2 -14.25 -2.01 4.08
C THR A 2 -13.23 -0.93 4.44
N GLY A 3 -11.95 -1.28 4.39
CA GLY A 3 -10.87 -0.29 4.54
C GLY A 3 -10.96 0.76 3.44
N LYS A 4 -10.41 1.95 3.69
CA LYS A 4 -10.54 3.11 2.79
C LYS A 4 -10.05 2.83 1.36
N PHE A 5 -9.13 1.88 1.22
CA PHE A 5 -8.51 1.52 -0.07
C PHE A 5 -8.93 0.13 -0.57
N SER A 6 -9.95 -0.47 0.03
CA SER A 6 -10.50 -1.76 -0.40
C SER A 6 -10.84 -1.77 -1.89
N GLY A 7 -10.24 -2.69 -2.65
CA GLY A 7 -10.45 -2.85 -4.09
C GLY A 7 -9.80 -1.79 -4.96
N LYS A 8 -8.98 -0.89 -4.40
CA LYS A 8 -8.17 0.07 -5.18
C LYS A 8 -6.78 -0.47 -5.42
N THR A 9 -6.22 -0.14 -6.58
CA THR A 9 -4.80 -0.39 -6.89
C THR A 9 -3.96 0.84 -6.55
N VAL A 10 -2.86 0.64 -5.81
CA VAL A 10 -1.93 1.70 -5.39
C VAL A 10 -0.50 1.31 -5.79
N LEU A 11 0.19 2.22 -6.49
CA LEU A 11 1.62 2.12 -6.79
C LEU A 11 2.43 2.84 -5.71
N VAL A 12 3.35 2.13 -5.07
CA VAL A 12 4.31 2.71 -4.12
C VAL A 12 5.72 2.58 -4.70
N THR A 13 6.38 3.70 -4.94
CA THR A 13 7.77 3.77 -5.40
C THR A 13 8.74 3.91 -4.22
N GLY A 14 9.99 3.46 -4.38
CA GLY A 14 10.97 3.46 -3.30
C GLY A 14 10.56 2.52 -2.15
N SER A 15 9.81 1.48 -2.47
CA SER A 15 9.13 0.60 -1.51
C SER A 15 10.04 -0.41 -0.79
N ALA A 16 11.32 -0.49 -1.20
CA ALA A 16 12.29 -1.43 -0.65
C ALA A 16 12.62 -1.22 0.84
N GLY A 17 12.37 -0.02 1.39
CA GLY A 17 12.66 0.29 2.79
C GLY A 17 12.13 1.65 3.24
N GLY A 18 12.46 2.01 4.49
CA GLY A 18 12.12 3.31 5.07
C GLY A 18 10.64 3.66 4.95
N LEU A 19 10.35 4.88 4.50
CA LEU A 19 8.98 5.38 4.36
C LEU A 19 8.19 4.63 3.28
N GLY A 20 8.83 4.22 2.18
CA GLY A 20 8.14 3.49 1.10
C GLY A 20 7.54 2.19 1.62
N ARG A 21 8.31 1.42 2.40
CA ARG A 21 7.80 0.20 3.06
C ARG A 21 6.68 0.51 4.04
N ALA A 22 6.85 1.54 4.88
CA ALA A 22 5.84 1.91 5.88
C ALA A 22 4.50 2.30 5.23
N TYR A 23 4.55 3.03 4.10
CA TYR A 23 3.35 3.37 3.33
C TYR A 23 2.71 2.16 2.67
N ALA A 24 3.50 1.25 2.07
CA ALA A 24 2.98 0.01 1.51
C ALA A 24 2.23 -0.81 2.56
N GLU A 25 2.80 -0.99 3.76
CA GLU A 25 2.15 -1.69 4.87
C GLU A 25 0.86 -1.00 5.33
N ALA A 26 0.82 0.34 5.35
CA ALA A 26 -0.39 1.08 5.68
C ALA A 26 -1.52 0.89 4.66
N PHE A 27 -1.21 0.97 3.37
CA PHE A 27 -2.21 0.73 2.32
C PHE A 27 -2.70 -0.73 2.28
N ALA A 28 -1.82 -1.69 2.55
CA ALA A 28 -2.20 -3.10 2.64
C ALA A 28 -3.23 -3.33 3.75
N ARG A 29 -3.05 -2.72 4.94
CA ARG A 29 -4.02 -2.82 6.05
C ARG A 29 -5.39 -2.24 5.69
N GLU A 30 -5.42 -1.24 4.80
CA GLU A 30 -6.66 -0.64 4.31
C GLU A 30 -7.28 -1.38 3.11
N GLY A 31 -6.73 -2.54 2.73
CA GLY A 31 -7.29 -3.43 1.70
C GLY A 31 -6.91 -3.09 0.27
N ALA A 32 -5.84 -2.33 0.06
CA ALA A 32 -5.35 -2.01 -1.28
C ALA A 32 -4.70 -3.22 -1.98
N HIS A 33 -4.82 -3.27 -3.30
CA HIS A 33 -3.93 -4.06 -4.17
C HIS A 33 -2.69 -3.22 -4.48
N LEU A 34 -1.51 -3.73 -4.16
CA LEU A 34 -0.27 -2.95 -4.25
C LEU A 34 0.60 -3.36 -5.43
N VAL A 35 1.16 -2.36 -6.11
CA VAL A 35 2.32 -2.51 -6.98
C VAL A 35 3.49 -1.83 -6.28
N LEU A 36 4.58 -2.56 -6.08
CA LEU A 36 5.76 -2.11 -5.37
C LEU A 36 6.91 -1.93 -6.36
N ALA A 37 7.45 -0.71 -6.41
CA ALA A 37 8.57 -0.31 -7.26
C ALA A 37 9.66 0.42 -6.43
#